data_AF-A0AAP0X7A6-F1
#
_entry.id   AF-A0AAP0X7A6-F1
#
_cell.length_a   1.000
_cell.length_b   1.000
_cell.length_c   1.000
_cell.angle_alpha   90.00
_cell.angle_beta   90.00
_cell.angle_gamma   90.00
#
_symmetry.space_group_name_H-M   'P 1'
#
loop_
_entity.id
_entity.type
_entity.pdbx_description
1 polymer ?
#
loop_
_entity_poly.entity_id
_entity_poly.type
_entity_poly.pdbx_seq_one_letter_code
_entity_poly.pdbx_strand_id
1 'polypeptide(L)'
;MGSQSSTAPSHLNFFRSALRGRQKVLSCANDPTVCLDREKNPWGGSTCCFQQFCKDTLSDPNNCGGCGRACAYGFVCCDGNCVDIRNDPHNCGSCFEVCPGQNRCSYAMCDYGG
;
A
#
# COMPACT_ATOMS: atom_id res chain seq x y z
N MET A 1 35.05 32.18 28.12
CA MET A 1 34.64 30.92 28.76
C MET A 1 33.18 31.11 29.18
N GLY A 2 32.24 30.80 28.28
CA GLY A 2 30.80 31.00 28.48
C GLY A 2 30.14 29.69 28.88
N SER A 3 29.69 29.60 30.12
CA SER A 3 29.13 28.41 30.73
C SER A 3 27.81 28.01 30.07
N GLN A 4 27.78 26.80 29.53
CA GLN A 4 26.59 26.11 29.05
C GLN A 4 25.58 25.99 30.20
N SER A 5 24.41 26.60 30.05
CA SER A 5 23.28 26.37 30.96
C SER A 5 22.21 25.59 30.21
N SER A 6 22.26 24.29 30.43
CA SER A 6 21.34 23.27 29.93
C SER A 6 19.90 23.66 30.27
N THR A 7 19.13 24.05 29.26
CA THR A 7 17.67 24.25 29.40
C THR A 7 17.02 22.87 29.49
N ALA A 8 16.98 22.32 30.70
CA ALA A 8 16.21 21.10 30.97
C ALA A 8 14.73 21.36 30.62
N PRO A 9 14.07 20.48 29.84
CA PRO A 9 12.68 20.69 29.45
C PRO A 9 11.78 20.65 30.69
N SER A 10 11.00 21.72 30.91
CA SER A 10 9.99 21.75 31.96
C SER A 10 8.86 20.76 31.66
N HIS A 11 8.29 20.15 32.70
CA HIS A 11 7.16 19.21 32.60
C HIS A 11 5.95 19.83 31.83
N LEU A 12 5.82 21.16 31.84
CA LEU A 12 4.82 21.92 31.07
C LEU A 12 5.05 21.87 29.54
N ASN A 13 6.32 21.91 29.11
CA ASN A 13 6.70 21.71 27.71
C ASN A 13 6.58 20.24 27.31
N PHE A 14 6.84 19.31 28.23
CA PHE A 14 6.61 17.89 28.03
C PHE A 14 5.12 17.58 27.79
N PHE A 15 4.19 18.18 28.54
CA PHE A 15 2.74 18.00 28.29
C PHE A 15 2.25 18.59 26.96
N ARG A 16 2.80 19.73 26.51
CA ARG A 16 2.48 20.29 25.18
C ARG A 16 3.03 19.44 24.02
N SER A 17 4.05 18.63 24.28
CA SER A 17 4.60 17.65 23.33
C SER A 17 3.90 16.29 23.44
N ALA A 18 3.44 15.88 24.63
CA ALA A 18 2.71 14.63 24.87
C ALA A 18 1.26 14.64 24.34
N LEU A 19 0.67 15.82 24.14
CA LEU A 19 -0.61 15.99 23.44
C LEU A 19 -0.46 16.21 21.92
N ARG A 20 0.76 16.45 21.44
CA ARG A 20 1.09 16.46 20.01
C ARG A 20 1.56 15.09 19.58
N GLY A 21 0.59 14.21 19.37
CA GLY A 21 0.87 12.93 18.72
C GLY A 21 0.52 11.72 19.55
N ARG A 22 -0.75 11.62 19.99
CA ARG A 22 -1.42 10.36 19.70
C ARG A 22 -1.32 10.20 18.18
N GLN A 23 -0.51 9.27 17.69
CA GLN A 23 -0.56 8.84 16.30
C GLN A 23 -2.01 8.46 16.00
N LYS A 24 -2.79 9.44 15.55
CA LYS A 24 -4.13 9.20 15.04
C LYS A 24 -3.87 8.29 13.86
N VAL A 25 -4.40 7.07 13.94
CA VAL A 25 -4.53 6.17 12.78
C VAL A 25 -4.91 7.06 11.62
N LEU A 26 -4.05 7.13 10.59
CA LEU A 26 -4.23 8.07 9.50
C LEU A 26 -5.59 7.78 8.87
N SER A 27 -6.52 8.73 9.03
CA SER A 27 -7.87 8.61 8.50
C SER A 27 -8.10 9.65 7.43
N CYS A 28 -8.68 9.21 6.33
CA CYS A 28 -9.03 10.03 5.19
C CYS A 28 -10.49 10.55 5.24
N ALA A 29 -11.18 10.39 6.39
CA ALA A 29 -12.59 10.78 6.56
C ALA A 29 -12.86 12.25 6.25
N ASN A 30 -12.02 13.13 6.79
CA ASN A 30 -12.20 14.58 6.71
C ASN A 30 -11.40 15.18 5.54
N ASP A 31 -10.35 14.50 5.11
CA ASP A 31 -9.46 14.95 4.06
C ASP A 31 -8.95 13.74 3.25
N PRO A 32 -9.58 13.42 2.12
CA PRO A 32 -9.13 12.35 1.23
C PRO A 32 -7.74 12.59 0.63
N THR A 33 -7.28 13.84 0.55
CA THR A 33 -5.99 14.18 -0.08
C THR A 33 -4.81 13.66 0.73
N VAL A 34 -5.02 13.36 2.01
CA VAL A 34 -4.02 12.72 2.88
C VAL A 34 -3.52 11.38 2.35
N CYS A 35 -4.31 10.70 1.52
CA CYS A 35 -3.89 9.46 0.87
C CYS A 35 -2.80 9.67 -0.20
N LEU A 36 -2.74 10.87 -0.78
CA LEU A 36 -1.73 11.25 -1.78
C LEU A 36 -0.47 11.85 -1.13
N ASP A 37 -0.56 12.22 0.15
CA ASP A 37 0.55 12.79 0.90
C ASP A 37 1.52 11.68 1.34
N ARG A 38 2.66 11.57 0.65
CA ARG A 38 3.70 10.56 0.93
C ARG A 38 4.43 10.78 2.26
N GLU A 39 4.42 11.99 2.81
CA GLU A 39 5.04 12.29 4.10
C GLU A 39 4.15 11.75 5.24
N LYS A 40 2.83 11.93 5.12
CA LYS A 40 1.86 11.48 6.13
C LYS A 40 1.38 10.04 5.92
N ASN A 41 1.40 9.54 4.68
CA ASN A 41 1.03 8.18 4.28
C ASN A 41 2.21 7.43 3.62
N PRO A 42 3.21 6.96 4.40
CA PRO A 42 4.37 6.26 3.85
C PRO A 42 4.01 4.92 3.19
N TRP A 43 2.90 4.30 3.62
CA TRP A 43 2.43 3.01 3.10
C TRP A 43 1.81 3.09 1.71
N GLY A 44 1.51 4.30 1.22
CA GLY A 44 0.90 4.52 -0.08
C GLY A 44 -0.60 4.21 -0.13
N GLY A 45 -1.14 4.20 -1.35
CA GLY A 45 -2.57 4.07 -1.60
C GLY A 45 -3.24 5.42 -1.76
N SER A 46 -3.68 5.70 -2.99
CA SER A 46 -4.29 6.96 -3.39
C SER A 46 -5.79 7.05 -3.11
N THR A 47 -6.44 5.93 -2.82
CA THR A 47 -7.90 5.85 -2.71
C THR A 47 -8.32 5.82 -1.24
N CYS A 48 -9.18 6.75 -0.85
CA CYS A 48 -9.82 6.73 0.46
C CYS A 48 -10.98 5.73 0.49
N CYS A 49 -10.77 4.59 1.12
CA CYS A 49 -11.79 3.56 1.28
C CYS A 49 -12.55 3.70 2.59
N PHE A 50 -13.88 3.57 2.48
CA PHE A 50 -14.82 3.61 3.62
C PHE A 50 -14.68 4.86 4.49
N GLN A 51 -14.19 5.97 3.92
CA GLN A 51 -13.90 7.22 4.63
C GLN A 51 -12.95 7.02 5.83
N GLN A 52 -12.12 5.98 5.80
CA GLN A 52 -11.35 5.57 6.98
C GLN A 52 -9.91 5.26 6.61
N PHE A 53 -9.67 4.51 5.53
CA PHE A 53 -8.36 3.96 5.22
C PHE A 53 -7.90 4.30 3.82
N CYS A 54 -6.66 4.76 3.67
CA CYS A 54 -6.02 4.88 2.36
C CYS A 54 -5.62 3.48 1.87
N LYS A 55 -6.04 3.14 0.66
CA LYS A 55 -5.78 1.85 0.01
C LYS A 55 -5.25 2.07 -1.39
N ASP A 56 -4.32 1.21 -1.79
CA ASP A 56 -3.83 1.14 -3.15
C ASP A 56 -4.70 0.19 -3.95
N THR A 57 -5.63 0.75 -4.72
CA THR A 57 -6.52 -0.05 -5.55
C THR A 57 -5.82 -0.70 -6.73
N LEU A 58 -4.56 -0.36 -7.00
CA LEU A 58 -3.79 -0.91 -8.12
C LEU A 58 -3.03 -2.19 -7.73
N SER A 59 -2.78 -2.40 -6.44
CA SER A 59 -1.95 -3.51 -5.94
C SER A 59 -2.52 -4.24 -4.72
N ASP A 60 -3.52 -3.68 -4.00
CA ASP A 60 -4.14 -4.35 -2.85
C ASP A 60 -5.14 -5.41 -3.34
N PRO A 61 -4.87 -6.72 -3.12
CA PRO A 61 -5.77 -7.79 -3.52
C PRO A 61 -7.12 -7.76 -2.79
N ASN A 62 -7.28 -7.02 -1.69
CA ASN A 62 -8.57 -6.86 -1.01
C ASN A 62 -9.36 -5.65 -1.50
N ASN A 63 -8.77 -4.78 -2.32
CA ASN A 63 -9.36 -3.53 -2.79
C ASN A 63 -9.02 -3.28 -4.28
N CYS A 64 -8.95 -4.35 -5.07
CA CYS A 64 -8.43 -4.31 -6.43
C CYS A 64 -9.40 -3.63 -7.41
N GLY A 65 -8.95 -2.53 -8.01
CA GLY A 65 -9.78 -1.68 -8.87
C GLY A 65 -10.89 -0.94 -8.12
N GLY A 66 -10.90 -0.96 -6.78
CA GLY A 66 -11.89 -0.26 -5.96
C GLY A 66 -12.05 -0.83 -4.56
N CYS A 67 -12.58 -0.01 -3.66
CA CYS A 67 -12.76 -0.38 -2.26
C CYS A 67 -13.65 -1.61 -2.07
N GLY A 68 -13.19 -2.57 -1.26
CA GLY A 68 -13.92 -3.81 -0.96
C GLY A 68 -13.98 -4.81 -2.13
N ARG A 69 -13.32 -4.53 -3.26
CA ARG A 69 -13.23 -5.45 -4.40
C ARG A 69 -12.08 -6.43 -4.16
N ALA A 70 -12.35 -7.47 -3.39
CA ALA A 70 -11.35 -8.51 -3.15
C ALA A 70 -11.22 -9.44 -4.36
N CYS A 71 -9.98 -9.76 -4.72
CA CYS A 71 -9.67 -10.80 -5.68
C CYS A 71 -10.03 -12.18 -5.13
N ALA A 72 -10.36 -13.10 -6.03
CA ALA A 72 -10.56 -14.49 -5.68
C ALA A 72 -9.27 -15.09 -5.09
N TYR A 73 -9.41 -16.17 -4.31
CA TYR A 73 -8.26 -16.85 -3.74
C TYR A 73 -7.27 -17.28 -4.82
N GLY A 74 -6.00 -16.91 -4.63
CA GLY A 74 -4.91 -17.22 -5.56
C GLY A 74 -4.72 -16.22 -6.71
N PHE A 75 -5.58 -15.19 -6.83
CA PHE A 75 -5.41 -14.11 -7.79
C PHE A 75 -4.67 -12.94 -7.14
N VAL A 76 -3.90 -12.21 -7.95
CA VAL A 76 -3.13 -11.03 -7.54
C VAL A 76 -3.74 -9.79 -8.17
N CYS A 77 -3.66 -8.65 -7.48
CA CYS A 77 -4.06 -7.37 -8.07
C CYS A 77 -2.93 -6.80 -8.92
N CYS A 78 -3.15 -6.74 -10.23
CA CYS A 78 -2.23 -6.17 -11.20
C CYS A 78 -2.92 -4.98 -11.87
N ASP A 79 -2.43 -3.78 -11.57
CA ASP A 79 -2.95 -2.50 -12.11
C ASP A 79 -4.49 -2.40 -12.00
N GLY A 80 -5.00 -2.76 -10.83
CA GLY A 80 -6.44 -2.69 -10.52
C GLY A 80 -7.29 -3.83 -11.09
N ASN A 81 -6.67 -4.86 -11.66
CA ASN A 81 -7.34 -6.06 -12.15
C ASN A 81 -6.89 -7.29 -11.39
N CYS A 82 -7.83 -8.17 -11.04
CA CYS A 82 -7.49 -9.47 -10.46
C CYS A 82 -7.02 -10.42 -11.55
N VAL A 83 -5.78 -10.88 -11.44
CA VAL A 83 -5.09 -11.68 -12.44
C VAL A 83 -4.65 -13.03 -11.85
N ASP A 84 -4.82 -14.10 -12.62
CA ASP A 84 -4.33 -15.44 -12.26
C ASP A 84 -2.87 -15.62 -12.68
N ILE A 85 -1.94 -15.27 -11.80
CA ILE A 85 -0.51 -15.41 -12.08
C ILE A 85 -0.05 -16.87 -12.20
N ARG A 86 -0.90 -17.86 -11.89
CA ARG A 86 -0.51 -19.27 -11.93
C ARG A 86 -0.69 -19.89 -13.30
N ASN A 87 -1.60 -19.35 -14.10
CA ASN A 87 -2.01 -19.94 -15.38
C ASN A 87 -2.09 -18.93 -16.52
N ASP A 88 -2.02 -17.61 -16.28
CA ASP A 88 -2.01 -16.60 -17.33
C ASP A 88 -0.61 -16.47 -17.96
N PRO A 89 -0.44 -16.80 -19.26
CA PRO A 89 0.83 -16.65 -19.97
C PRO A 89 1.35 -15.21 -20.05
N HIS A 90 0.51 -14.20 -19.83
CA HIS A 90 0.90 -12.79 -19.86
C HIS A 90 1.22 -12.22 -18.47
N ASN A 91 1.04 -13.01 -17.42
CA ASN A 91 1.26 -12.60 -16.03
C ASN A 91 1.85 -13.76 -15.19
N CYS A 92 2.69 -14.59 -15.78
CA CYS A 92 3.12 -15.85 -15.19
C CYS A 92 4.09 -15.62 -14.02
N GLY A 93 3.66 -15.97 -12.82
CA GLY A 93 4.42 -15.80 -11.57
C GLY A 93 4.45 -14.38 -11.01
N SER A 94 4.27 -13.36 -11.84
CA SER A 94 4.08 -11.98 -11.39
C SER A 94 3.31 -11.14 -12.41
N CYS A 95 2.81 -9.98 -11.99
CA CYS A 95 2.12 -9.05 -12.88
C CYS A 95 3.01 -8.67 -14.07
N PHE A 96 2.46 -8.74 -15.28
CA PHE A 96 3.09 -8.37 -16.55
C PHE A 96 4.30 -9.22 -16.95
N GLU A 97 4.49 -10.38 -16.31
CA GLU A 97 5.52 -11.34 -16.69
C GLU A 97 4.98 -12.24 -17.81
N VAL A 98 5.44 -12.00 -19.05
CA VAL A 98 5.00 -12.77 -20.21
C VAL A 98 5.95 -13.94 -20.45
N CYS A 99 5.41 -15.15 -20.61
CA CYS A 99 6.23 -16.30 -20.94
C CYS A 99 6.91 -16.15 -22.30
N PRO A 100 8.22 -16.50 -22.43
CA PRO A 100 8.92 -16.48 -23.71
C PRO A 100 8.16 -17.30 -24.75
N GLY A 101 8.04 -16.77 -25.97
CA GLY A 101 7.30 -17.43 -27.04
C GLY A 101 5.78 -17.59 -26.79
N GLN A 102 5.22 -16.92 -25.77
CA GLN A 102 3.85 -17.14 -25.30
C GLN A 102 3.59 -18.58 -24.85
N ASN A 103 4.63 -19.23 -24.30
CA ASN A 103 4.52 -20.58 -23.78
C ASN A 103 3.47 -20.68 -22.67
N ARG A 104 3.00 -21.90 -22.43
CA ARG A 104 2.02 -22.18 -21.39
C ARG A 104 2.56 -21.78 -20.01
N CYS A 105 1.75 -21.06 -19.25
CA CYS A 105 1.99 -20.84 -17.83
C CYS A 105 1.34 -21.95 -17.01
N SER A 106 2.07 -22.52 -16.06
CA SER A 106 1.53 -23.51 -15.13
C SER A 106 2.25 -23.45 -13.81
N TYR A 107 1.49 -23.42 -12.71
CA TYR A 107 2.04 -23.30 -11.36
C TYR A 107 2.98 -22.09 -11.21
N ALA A 108 2.62 -20.97 -11.86
CA ALA A 108 3.43 -19.73 -11.86
C ALA A 108 4.81 -19.87 -12.51
N MET A 109 4.99 -20.86 -13.40
CA MET A 109 6.20 -21.05 -14.19
C MET A 109 5.86 -21.23 -15.66
N CYS A 110 6.70 -20.66 -16.51
CA CYS A 110 6.61 -20.85 -17.95
C CYS A 110 7.13 -22.24 -18.33
N ASP A 111 6.39 -22.91 -19.20
CA ASP A 111 6.90 -24.09 -19.88
C ASP A 111 8.04 -23.67 -20.83
N TYR A 112 8.99 -24.57 -21.00
CA TYR A 112 10.11 -24.42 -21.93
C TYR A 112 10.07 -25.47 -23.05
N GLY A 113 9.16 -26.44 -22.97
CA GLY A 113 8.90 -27.44 -24.01
C GLY A 113 7.81 -26.97 -24.98
N GLY A 114 8.13 -25.97 -25.81
CA GLY A 114 7.31 -25.56 -26.96
C GLY A 114 7.56 -26.44 -28.17
#